data_AF-A0A563D8T8-F1
#
_entry.id   AF-A0A563D8T8-F1
#
_cell.length_a   1.000
_cell.length_b   1.000
_cell.length_c   1.000
_cell.angle_alpha   90.00
_cell.angle_beta   90.00
_cell.angle_gamma   90.00
#
_symmetry.space_group_name_H-M   'P 1'
#
loop_
_entity.id
_entity.type
_entity.pdbx_description
1 polymer ?
#
loop_
_entity_poly.entity_id
_entity_poly.type
_entity_poly.pdbx_seq_one_letter_code
_entity_poly.pdbx_strand_id
1 'polypeptide(L)'
;MKKNYLWLLLILFFQLNAQQIDSLSIANPLYSEYKSLSFIPTYKFSKISKLLAKSGIKNISNNGSENKIVPVILSDEDFNQLSFKEKFTYVMAYPENLNKNIILNTSLDRNDKINAHLPYHDQDIIWSIREIDFLRNNRNEVLKLIKENSLKQPNIGLNFKLILRELNATEMIPFLISSFKKSDKKDYEILTLLMLLVKDNNYFPFMKSNICYHLYIQNKDSNEMYLDILESNVGYILSTAKNYYSQLPKPNKTL
;
A
#
# COMPACT_ATOMS: atom_id res chain seq x y z
N MET A 1 -44.97 18.68 20.40
CA MET A 1 -44.06 17.80 19.62
C MET A 1 -43.33 18.56 18.49
N LYS A 2 -42.64 19.68 18.76
CA LYS A 2 -41.96 20.49 17.72
C LYS A 2 -40.48 20.82 17.99
N LYS A 3 -39.88 20.31 19.08
CA LYS A 3 -38.48 20.64 19.46
C LYS A 3 -37.42 19.61 19.06
N ASN A 4 -37.79 18.47 18.45
CA ASN A 4 -36.83 17.39 18.14
C ASN A 4 -36.40 17.32 16.66
N TYR A 5 -36.95 18.15 15.78
CA TYR A 5 -36.61 18.12 14.34
C TYR A 5 -35.42 19.01 13.97
N LEU A 6 -35.04 19.97 14.82
CA LEU A 6 -33.94 20.89 14.53
C LEU A 6 -32.56 20.18 14.63
N TRP A 7 -32.43 19.19 15.50
CA TRP A 7 -31.19 18.41 15.65
C TRP A 7 -30.99 17.39 14.53
N LEU A 8 -32.08 16.82 13.98
CA LEU A 8 -32.02 15.90 12.84
C LEU A 8 -31.62 16.62 11.54
N LEU A 9 -32.02 17.88 11.37
CA LEU A 9 -31.62 18.71 10.23
C LEU A 9 -30.13 19.11 10.29
N LEU A 10 -29.57 19.26 11.49
CA LEU A 10 -28.15 19.61 11.68
C LEU A 10 -27.20 18.43 11.41
N ILE A 11 -27.67 17.19 11.63
CA ILE A 11 -26.91 15.96 11.31
C ILE A 11 -26.95 15.67 9.79
N LEU A 12 -28.05 15.99 9.10
CA LEU A 12 -28.11 15.88 7.63
C LEU A 12 -27.22 16.91 6.91
N PHE A 13 -27.02 18.10 7.48
CA PHE A 13 -26.14 19.11 6.87
C PHE A 13 -24.64 18.81 7.03
N PHE A 14 -24.24 17.98 8.00
CA PHE A 14 -22.85 17.55 8.12
C PHE A 14 -22.45 16.43 7.16
N GLN A 15 -23.43 15.74 6.54
CA GLN A 15 -23.15 14.67 5.58
C GLN A 15 -23.08 15.15 4.12
N LEU A 16 -23.44 16.40 3.83
CA LEU A 16 -23.45 16.97 2.47
C LEU A 16 -22.18 17.73 2.07
N ASN A 17 -21.17 17.80 2.95
CA ASN A 17 -19.84 18.35 2.61
C ASN A 17 -18.76 17.27 2.49
N ALA A 18 -19.13 16.03 2.17
CA ALA A 18 -18.20 15.17 1.44
C ALA A 18 -18.11 15.73 0.02
N GLN A 19 -17.38 16.83 -0.17
CA GLN A 19 -17.06 17.33 -1.51
C GLN A 19 -16.44 16.15 -2.27
N GLN A 20 -17.17 15.71 -3.28
CA GLN A 20 -16.65 14.97 -4.41
C GLN A 20 -15.62 15.89 -5.07
N ILE A 21 -14.40 15.88 -4.53
CA ILE A 21 -13.28 16.63 -5.10
C ILE A 21 -13.00 15.92 -6.42
N ASP A 22 -13.33 16.60 -7.51
CA ASP A 22 -12.99 16.22 -8.86
C ASP A 22 -11.56 15.69 -8.86
N SER A 23 -11.45 14.38 -8.99
CA SER A 23 -10.20 13.72 -9.32
C SER A 23 -9.71 14.41 -10.58
N LEU A 24 -8.53 15.04 -10.53
CA LEU A 24 -7.76 15.27 -11.75
C LEU A 24 -7.84 13.97 -12.54
N SER A 25 -8.52 14.04 -13.69
CA SER A 25 -8.81 12.93 -14.57
C SER A 25 -7.51 12.45 -15.19
N ILE A 26 -6.72 11.74 -14.38
CA ILE A 26 -5.71 10.82 -14.88
C ILE A 26 -6.55 9.61 -15.33
N ALA A 27 -7.01 9.64 -16.59
CA ALA A 27 -7.74 8.54 -17.21
C ALA A 27 -6.80 7.34 -17.45
N ASN A 28 -6.12 6.88 -16.40
CA ASN A 28 -5.35 5.66 -16.38
C ASN A 28 -6.12 4.65 -15.49
N PRO A 29 -6.73 3.60 -16.06
CA PRO A 29 -7.52 2.63 -15.30
C PRO A 29 -6.70 1.95 -14.18
N LEU A 30 -5.39 1.77 -14.39
CA LEU A 30 -4.48 1.22 -13.38
C LEU A 30 -4.34 2.12 -12.15
N TYR A 31 -4.33 3.45 -12.35
CA TYR A 31 -4.28 4.41 -11.26
C TYR A 31 -5.59 4.44 -10.46
N SER A 32 -6.74 4.36 -11.13
CA SER A 32 -8.04 4.29 -10.44
C SER A 32 -8.19 3.03 -9.59
N GLU A 33 -7.66 1.90 -10.07
CA GLU A 33 -7.68 0.63 -9.33
C GLU A 33 -6.68 0.61 -8.18
N TYR A 34 -5.46 1.12 -8.38
CA TYR A 34 -4.51 1.32 -7.28
C TYR A 34 -5.12 2.19 -6.18
N LYS A 35 -5.81 3.27 -6.56
CA LYS A 35 -6.44 4.20 -5.63
C LYS A 35 -7.61 3.57 -4.87
N SER A 36 -8.36 2.64 -5.46
CA SER A 36 -9.48 1.98 -4.77
C SER A 36 -9.01 0.99 -3.69
N LEU A 37 -7.82 0.40 -3.86
CA LEU A 37 -7.20 -0.53 -2.92
C LEU A 37 -6.27 0.16 -1.90
N SER A 38 -5.90 1.42 -2.14
CA SER A 38 -4.97 2.19 -1.33
C SER A 38 -5.65 3.08 -0.29
N PHE A 39 -4.95 3.35 0.81
CA PHE A 39 -5.37 4.36 1.77
C PHE A 39 -4.65 5.69 1.51
N ILE A 40 -5.41 6.76 1.28
CA ILE A 40 -4.85 8.10 1.13
C ILE A 40 -4.95 8.85 2.47
N PRO A 41 -3.80 9.18 3.11
CA PRO A 41 -3.79 10.06 4.27
C PRO A 41 -4.36 11.43 3.91
N THR A 42 -5.12 12.05 4.81
CA THR A 42 -5.79 13.33 4.54
C THR A 42 -4.94 14.57 4.83
N TYR A 43 -3.65 14.41 5.18
CA TYR A 43 -2.81 15.55 5.59
C TYR A 43 -2.61 16.53 4.43
N LYS A 44 -3.31 17.67 4.52
CA LYS A 44 -3.23 18.80 3.57
C LYS A 44 -3.37 18.40 2.10
N PHE A 45 -4.20 17.40 1.82
CA PHE A 45 -4.47 16.90 0.46
C PHE A 45 -4.81 18.03 -0.53
N SER A 46 -5.62 19.01 -0.13
CA SER A 46 -5.99 20.16 -0.96
C SER A 46 -4.80 20.98 -1.48
N LYS A 47 -3.75 21.15 -0.66
CA LYS A 47 -2.53 21.87 -1.09
C LYS A 47 -1.80 21.08 -2.19
N ILE A 48 -1.63 19.77 -1.97
CA ILE A 48 -0.96 18.87 -2.92
C ILE A 48 -1.72 18.82 -4.25
N SER A 49 -3.04 18.67 -4.21
CA SER A 49 -3.87 18.68 -5.42
C SER A 49 -3.77 19.99 -6.20
N LYS A 50 -3.67 21.15 -5.51
CA LYS A 50 -3.47 22.46 -6.16
C LYS A 50 -2.10 22.57 -6.82
N LEU A 51 -1.03 22.09 -6.16
CA LEU A 51 0.32 22.08 -6.75
C LEU A 51 0.39 21.19 -8.00
N LEU A 52 -0.26 20.02 -7.96
CA LEU A 52 -0.37 19.12 -9.11
C LEU A 52 -1.18 19.76 -10.26
N ALA A 53 -2.30 20.41 -9.98
CA ALA A 53 -3.07 21.12 -10.99
C ALA A 53 -2.25 22.21 -11.70
N LYS A 54 -1.41 22.94 -10.93
CA LYS A 54 -0.49 23.95 -11.46
C LYS A 54 0.66 23.35 -12.29
N SER A 55 1.09 22.14 -11.94
CA SER A 55 2.19 21.44 -12.63
C SER A 55 1.84 21.09 -14.08
N GLY A 56 0.54 21.04 -14.42
CA GLY A 56 0.03 21.01 -15.78
C GLY A 56 0.17 19.66 -16.48
N ILE A 57 -0.85 19.29 -17.25
CA ILE A 57 -0.75 18.22 -18.24
C ILE A 57 0.11 18.76 -19.39
N LYS A 58 1.38 18.34 -19.49
CA LYS A 58 2.09 18.44 -20.77
C LYS A 58 1.56 17.31 -21.65
N ASN A 59 0.51 17.59 -22.40
CA ASN A 59 0.17 16.78 -23.57
C ASN A 59 1.35 16.88 -24.54
N ILE A 60 2.30 15.96 -24.42
CA ILE A 60 3.31 15.78 -25.45
C ILE A 60 2.60 15.04 -26.58
N SER A 61 1.97 15.79 -27.48
CA SER A 61 1.53 15.23 -28.76
C SER A 61 2.80 14.97 -29.58
N ASN A 62 3.40 13.80 -29.38
CA ASN A 62 4.36 13.33 -30.37
C ASN A 62 3.55 12.93 -31.61
N ASN A 63 3.83 13.62 -32.71
CA ASN A 63 3.31 13.32 -34.03
C ASN A 63 3.57 11.83 -34.35
N GLY A 64 2.52 11.03 -34.30
CA GLY A 64 2.55 9.61 -34.68
C GLY A 64 2.80 8.67 -33.50
N SER A 65 1.83 7.76 -33.31
CA SER A 65 1.82 6.59 -32.41
C SER A 65 1.74 6.83 -30.90
N GLU A 66 0.57 6.46 -30.36
CA GLU A 66 0.23 6.24 -28.95
C GLU A 66 0.29 7.44 -27.99
N ASN A 67 -0.89 7.84 -27.48
CA ASN A 67 -1.01 8.75 -26.36
C ASN A 67 -0.27 8.18 -25.13
N LYS A 68 0.99 8.58 -24.92
CA LYS A 68 1.70 8.39 -23.66
C LYS A 68 1.09 9.33 -22.63
N ILE A 69 0.13 8.82 -21.86
CA ILE A 69 -0.31 9.44 -20.61
C ILE A 69 0.91 9.52 -19.69
N VAL A 70 1.45 10.71 -19.50
CA VAL A 70 2.52 10.99 -18.52
C VAL A 70 1.84 11.31 -17.19
N PRO A 71 2.20 10.66 -16.07
CA PRO A 71 1.66 11.03 -14.77
C PRO A 71 2.00 12.50 -14.46
N VAL A 72 1.03 13.25 -13.94
CA VAL A 72 1.28 14.61 -13.46
C VAL A 72 2.09 14.48 -12.16
N ILE A 73 3.36 14.88 -12.20
CA ILE A 73 4.27 14.85 -11.07
C ILE A 73 4.60 16.26 -10.61
N LEU A 74 4.93 16.44 -9.33
CA LEU A 74 5.42 17.74 -8.84
C LEU A 74 6.80 18.08 -9.40
N SER A 75 7.12 19.37 -9.52
CA SER A 75 8.51 19.78 -9.71
C SER A 75 9.37 19.37 -8.50
N ASP A 76 10.68 19.23 -8.67
CA ASP A 76 11.57 18.95 -7.53
C ASP A 76 11.52 20.05 -6.46
N GLU A 77 11.35 21.30 -6.89
CA GLU A 77 11.18 22.44 -5.98
C GLU A 77 9.90 22.29 -5.14
N ASP A 78 8.75 22.05 -5.79
CA ASP A 78 7.48 21.89 -5.10
C ASP A 78 7.49 20.67 -4.17
N PHE A 79 8.06 19.55 -4.62
CA PHE A 79 8.22 18.34 -3.80
C PHE A 79 9.08 18.63 -2.58
N ASN A 80 10.22 19.29 -2.74
CA ASN A 80 11.14 19.57 -1.64
C ASN A 80 10.56 20.54 -0.60
N GLN A 81 9.69 21.46 -1.01
CA GLN A 81 8.97 22.39 -0.12
C GLN A 81 7.85 21.72 0.69
N LEU A 82 7.45 20.49 0.37
CA LEU A 82 6.48 19.75 1.17
C LEU A 82 7.07 19.40 2.53
N SER A 83 6.28 19.60 3.59
CA SER A 83 6.58 19.06 4.92
C SER A 83 6.55 17.52 4.91
N PHE A 84 7.15 16.89 5.92
CA PHE A 84 7.19 15.42 6.03
C PHE A 84 5.83 14.74 5.82
N LYS A 85 4.77 15.21 6.51
CA LYS A 85 3.41 14.64 6.38
C LYS A 85 2.79 14.91 5.01
N GLU A 86 3.12 16.04 4.37
CA GLU A 86 2.67 16.34 3.02
C GLU A 86 3.37 15.44 1.98
N LYS A 87 4.69 15.23 2.11
CA LYS A 87 5.43 14.26 1.28
C LYS A 87 4.85 12.85 1.46
N PHE A 88 4.59 12.44 2.70
CA PHE A 88 3.95 11.15 2.96
C PHE A 88 2.59 11.03 2.25
N THR A 89 1.70 12.01 2.38
CA THR A 89 0.42 12.02 1.66
C THR A 89 0.62 11.96 0.14
N TYR A 90 1.57 12.72 -0.40
CA TYR A 90 1.86 12.74 -1.82
C TYR A 90 2.29 11.35 -2.32
N VAL A 91 3.28 10.73 -1.68
CA VAL A 91 3.79 9.40 -2.05
C VAL A 91 2.72 8.31 -1.95
N MET A 92 1.81 8.43 -0.97
CA MET A 92 0.68 7.49 -0.86
C MET A 92 -0.35 7.64 -1.98
N ALA A 93 -0.58 8.87 -2.44
CA ALA A 93 -1.69 9.22 -3.32
C ALA A 93 -1.29 9.30 -4.80
N TYR A 94 -0.04 9.67 -5.10
CA TYR A 94 0.43 10.03 -6.43
C TYR A 94 1.78 9.39 -6.75
N PRO A 95 1.85 8.04 -6.82
CA PRO A 95 3.06 7.35 -7.24
C PRO A 95 3.48 7.78 -8.66
N GLU A 96 4.75 8.13 -8.82
CA GLU A 96 5.22 8.81 -10.03
C GLU A 96 5.58 7.89 -11.20
N ASN A 97 5.81 6.60 -10.94
CA ASN A 97 6.33 5.65 -11.92
C ASN A 97 5.35 4.52 -12.30
N LEU A 98 4.04 4.70 -12.09
CA LEU A 98 3.03 3.70 -12.45
C LEU A 98 3.20 3.14 -13.88
N ASN A 99 3.80 1.96 -13.97
CA ASN A 99 4.09 1.28 -15.23
C ASN A 99 2.78 0.87 -15.93
N LYS A 100 2.73 0.99 -17.26
CA LYS A 100 1.57 0.58 -18.07
C LYS A 100 1.47 -0.95 -18.20
N ASN A 101 2.58 -1.67 -18.01
CA ASN A 101 2.65 -3.13 -18.10
C ASN A 101 2.27 -3.82 -16.80
N ILE A 102 1.80 -3.05 -15.80
CA ILE A 102 1.26 -3.62 -14.58
C ILE A 102 0.14 -4.57 -14.96
N ILE A 103 0.43 -5.86 -14.82
CA ILE A 103 -0.60 -6.86 -14.74
C ILE A 103 -1.11 -6.71 -13.31
N LEU A 104 -2.12 -5.87 -13.16
CA LEU A 104 -3.03 -6.06 -12.04
C LEU A 104 -3.49 -7.51 -12.20
N ASN A 105 -3.17 -8.34 -11.20
CA ASN A 105 -3.81 -9.63 -11.06
C ASN A 105 -5.30 -9.33 -10.79
N THR A 106 -6.02 -8.92 -11.84
CA THR A 106 -7.45 -8.54 -11.88
C THR A 106 -8.35 -9.74 -11.65
N SER A 107 -7.80 -10.85 -11.18
CA SER A 107 -8.57 -11.84 -10.44
C SER A 107 -9.03 -11.21 -9.11
N LEU A 108 -9.97 -10.28 -9.19
CA LEU A 108 -10.97 -9.97 -8.17
C LEU A 108 -11.67 -11.26 -7.67
N ASP A 109 -11.55 -12.35 -8.43
CA ASP A 109 -11.92 -13.72 -8.06
C ASP A 109 -11.02 -14.40 -7.01
N ARG A 110 -9.83 -13.87 -6.67
CA ARG A 110 -8.90 -14.49 -5.70
C ARG A 110 -8.94 -13.87 -4.30
N ASN A 111 -10.04 -13.18 -3.96
CA ASN A 111 -10.30 -12.72 -2.59
C ASN A 111 -10.42 -13.86 -1.56
N ASP A 112 -10.50 -15.10 -2.03
CA ASP A 112 -10.55 -16.35 -1.24
C ASP A 112 -9.20 -17.07 -1.17
N LYS A 113 -8.08 -16.46 -1.60
CA LYS A 113 -6.75 -17.08 -1.61
C LYS A 113 -5.71 -16.25 -0.85
N ILE A 114 -4.61 -16.91 -0.48
CA ILE A 114 -3.38 -16.28 -0.01
C ILE A 114 -2.38 -16.29 -1.17
N ASN A 115 -2.19 -15.15 -1.82
CA ASN A 115 -1.34 -15.06 -3.01
C ASN A 115 0.15 -15.09 -2.66
N ALA A 116 0.98 -15.57 -3.58
CA ALA A 116 2.44 -15.52 -3.46
C ALA A 116 2.97 -14.08 -3.35
N HIS A 117 2.36 -13.16 -4.11
CA HIS A 117 2.76 -11.76 -4.20
C HIS A 117 1.59 -10.82 -3.90
N LEU A 118 1.91 -9.61 -3.46
CA LEU A 118 0.91 -8.54 -3.38
C LEU A 118 0.42 -8.22 -4.81
N PRO A 119 -0.82 -7.72 -4.98
CA PRO A 119 -1.20 -7.09 -6.24
C PRO A 119 -0.17 -5.97 -6.50
N TYR A 120 0.41 -5.91 -7.70
CA TYR A 120 1.64 -5.20 -8.08
C TYR A 120 2.95 -5.96 -7.71
N HIS A 121 3.59 -6.56 -8.73
CA HIS A 121 4.78 -7.42 -8.59
C HIS A 121 6.10 -6.61 -8.72
N ASP A 122 7.24 -7.20 -8.34
CA ASP A 122 8.57 -6.58 -8.19
C ASP A 122 9.11 -5.81 -9.41
N GLN A 123 8.55 -6.00 -10.61
CA GLN A 123 8.95 -5.29 -11.83
C GLN A 123 8.13 -4.02 -12.08
N ASP A 124 7.11 -3.81 -11.26
CA ASP A 124 6.21 -2.66 -11.31
C ASP A 124 6.71 -1.62 -10.30
N ILE A 125 7.81 -0.95 -10.61
CA ILE A 125 8.30 0.17 -9.79
C ILE A 125 7.22 1.26 -9.82
N ILE A 126 6.45 1.39 -8.74
CA ILE A 126 5.32 2.32 -8.67
C ILE A 126 5.81 3.73 -8.29
N TRP A 127 6.86 3.82 -7.48
CA TRP A 127 7.40 5.09 -6.96
C TRP A 127 8.67 5.54 -7.69
N SER A 128 8.89 6.85 -7.79
CA SER A 128 10.17 7.37 -8.27
C SER A 128 11.29 7.26 -7.24
N ILE A 129 12.53 7.46 -7.70
CA ILE A 129 13.72 7.42 -6.86
C ILE A 129 13.59 8.41 -5.69
N ARG A 130 13.11 9.64 -5.94
CA ARG A 130 12.94 10.65 -4.87
C ARG A 130 11.88 10.26 -3.84
N GLU A 131 10.85 9.54 -4.24
CA GLU A 131 9.82 9.02 -3.33
C GLU A 131 10.40 7.88 -2.48
N ILE A 132 11.13 6.95 -3.09
CA ILE A 132 11.82 5.85 -2.39
C ILE A 132 12.86 6.39 -1.41
N ASP A 133 13.66 7.36 -1.83
CA ASP A 133 14.66 8.01 -0.97
C ASP A 133 14.02 8.71 0.21
N PHE A 134 12.90 9.42 -0.01
CA PHE A 134 12.11 10.00 1.08
C PHE A 134 11.66 8.92 2.07
N LEU A 135 11.11 7.80 1.59
CA LEU A 135 10.63 6.71 2.44
C LEU A 135 11.77 6.07 3.25
N ARG A 136 12.91 5.78 2.61
CA ARG A 136 14.07 5.12 3.23
C ARG A 136 14.75 6.03 4.25
N ASN A 137 14.99 7.29 3.91
CA ASN A 137 15.65 8.26 4.79
C ASN A 137 14.81 8.63 6.03
N ASN A 138 13.51 8.36 6.00
CA ASN A 138 12.59 8.66 7.10
C ASN A 138 11.83 7.42 7.58
N ARG A 139 12.49 6.25 7.50
CA ARG A 139 11.89 4.93 7.77
C ARG A 139 11.04 4.92 9.03
N ASN A 140 11.59 5.31 10.18
CA ASN A 140 10.92 5.18 11.49
C ASN A 140 9.62 6.00 11.55
N GLU A 141 9.68 7.24 11.08
CA GLU A 141 8.55 8.16 11.02
C GLU A 141 7.49 7.69 10.03
N VAL A 142 7.90 7.13 8.89
CA VAL A 142 7.01 6.52 7.89
C VAL A 142 6.27 5.32 8.49
N LEU A 143 6.98 4.39 9.14
CA LEU A 143 6.38 3.22 9.78
C LEU A 143 5.40 3.62 10.89
N LYS A 144 5.73 4.67 11.66
CA LYS A 144 4.83 5.26 12.65
C LYS A 144 3.54 5.78 12.00
N LEU A 145 3.65 6.57 10.92
CA LEU A 145 2.46 7.07 10.21
C LEU A 145 1.63 5.95 9.59
N ILE A 146 2.26 4.91 9.02
CA ILE A 146 1.56 3.74 8.50
C ILE A 146 0.75 3.08 9.61
N LYS A 147 1.37 2.83 10.76
CA LYS A 147 0.69 2.23 11.92
C LYS A 147 -0.49 3.08 12.39
N GLU A 148 -0.27 4.38 12.60
CA GLU A 148 -1.30 5.33 13.05
C GLU A 148 -2.50 5.41 12.10
N ASN A 149 -2.24 5.40 10.78
CA ASN A 149 -3.31 5.49 9.79
C ASN A 149 -4.02 4.15 9.57
N SER A 150 -3.29 3.03 9.63
CA SER A 150 -3.88 1.68 9.53
C SER A 150 -4.86 1.38 10.65
N LEU A 151 -4.62 1.90 11.87
CA LEU A 151 -5.52 1.72 13.02
C LEU A 151 -6.87 2.42 12.85
N LYS A 152 -7.04 3.32 11.88
CA LYS A 152 -8.29 4.04 11.61
C LYS A 152 -9.19 3.30 10.61
N GLN A 153 -8.73 2.18 10.07
CA GLN A 153 -9.39 1.45 9.00
C GLN A 153 -9.59 -0.01 9.35
N PRO A 154 -10.60 -0.68 8.76
CA PRO A 154 -10.79 -2.11 8.97
C PRO A 154 -9.66 -2.96 8.37
N ASN A 155 -9.05 -2.50 7.27
CA ASN A 155 -7.97 -3.20 6.56
C ASN A 155 -6.76 -2.27 6.37
N ILE A 156 -5.57 -2.83 6.19
CA ILE A 156 -4.37 -2.04 5.88
C ILE A 156 -4.39 -1.73 4.39
N GLY A 157 -4.25 -0.46 4.00
CA GLY A 157 -4.22 -0.06 2.59
C GLY A 157 -3.09 -0.76 1.83
N LEU A 158 -3.34 -1.08 0.56
CA LEU A 158 -2.37 -1.78 -0.29
C LEU A 158 -1.04 -1.03 -0.43
N ASN A 159 -1.11 0.29 -0.67
CA ASN A 159 0.06 1.17 -0.68
C ASN A 159 0.91 1.07 0.58
N PHE A 160 0.30 0.94 1.77
CA PHE A 160 1.04 0.72 3.00
C PHE A 160 1.73 -0.64 3.02
N LYS A 161 1.05 -1.71 2.61
CA LYS A 161 1.66 -3.06 2.53
C LYS A 161 2.86 -3.09 1.58
N LEU A 162 2.73 -2.44 0.43
CA LEU A 162 3.80 -2.30 -0.55
C LEU A 162 5.00 -1.53 0.02
N ILE A 163 4.78 -0.43 0.75
CA ILE A 163 5.86 0.30 1.42
C ILE A 163 6.52 -0.52 2.54
N LEU A 164 5.73 -1.27 3.31
CA LEU A 164 6.27 -2.15 4.34
C LEU A 164 7.21 -3.21 3.72
N ARG A 165 6.89 -3.72 2.53
CA ARG A 165 7.77 -4.61 1.78
C ARG A 165 8.99 -3.88 1.21
N GLU A 166 8.80 -2.73 0.55
CA GLU A 166 9.88 -1.91 -0.05
C GLU A 166 10.93 -1.51 0.99
N LEU A 167 10.48 -1.18 2.20
CA LEU A 167 11.37 -0.88 3.31
C LEU A 167 11.90 -2.14 3.99
N ASN A 168 11.45 -3.34 3.65
CA ASN A 168 11.77 -4.55 4.40
C ASN A 168 11.49 -4.36 5.91
N ALA A 169 10.26 -3.94 6.24
CA ALA A 169 9.82 -3.51 7.57
C ALA A 169 9.52 -4.68 8.53
N THR A 170 10.52 -5.50 8.81
CA THR A 170 10.40 -6.69 9.67
C THR A 170 9.96 -6.37 11.10
N GLU A 171 10.27 -5.17 11.60
CA GLU A 171 9.82 -4.65 12.89
C GLU A 171 8.30 -4.48 12.98
N MET A 172 7.60 -4.46 11.85
CA MET A 172 6.15 -4.35 11.77
C MET A 172 5.43 -5.70 11.84
N ILE A 173 6.16 -6.83 11.83
CA ILE A 173 5.56 -8.18 11.92
C ILE A 173 4.58 -8.32 13.10
N PRO A 174 4.90 -7.91 14.34
CA PRO A 174 3.94 -8.02 15.45
C PRO A 174 2.67 -7.20 15.24
N PHE A 175 2.79 -6.01 14.63
CA PHE A 175 1.65 -5.17 14.30
C PHE A 175 0.78 -5.84 13.23
N LEU A 176 1.37 -6.34 12.15
CA LEU A 176 0.68 -7.04 11.07
C LEU A 176 -0.08 -8.27 11.59
N ILE A 177 0.56 -9.12 12.38
CA ILE A 177 -0.08 -10.29 13.01
C ILE A 177 -1.25 -9.85 13.89
N SER A 178 -1.09 -8.78 14.69
CA SER A 178 -2.17 -8.28 15.52
C SER A 178 -3.35 -7.75 14.69
N SER A 179 -3.08 -7.03 13.60
CA SER A 179 -4.12 -6.47 12.73
C SER A 179 -4.93 -7.58 12.06
N PHE A 180 -4.26 -8.60 11.52
CA PHE A 180 -4.92 -9.76 10.92
C PHE A 180 -5.82 -10.51 11.92
N LYS A 181 -5.34 -10.70 13.15
CA LYS A 181 -6.11 -11.41 14.19
C LYS A 181 -7.33 -10.63 14.66
N LYS A 182 -7.22 -9.30 14.80
CA LYS A 182 -8.28 -8.44 15.32
C LYS A 182 -9.42 -8.16 14.33
N SER A 183 -9.15 -8.17 13.03
CA SER A 183 -10.20 -7.85 12.05
C SER A 183 -11.21 -8.99 11.92
N ASP A 184 -12.50 -8.63 11.91
CA ASP A 184 -13.60 -9.54 11.59
C ASP A 184 -13.61 -9.93 10.10
N LYS A 185 -13.13 -9.03 9.23
CA LYS A 185 -12.88 -9.29 7.82
C LYS A 185 -11.39 -9.56 7.63
N LYS A 186 -11.01 -10.82 7.42
CA LYS A 186 -9.61 -11.22 7.28
C LYS A 186 -8.98 -10.61 6.03
N ASP A 187 -7.94 -9.80 6.26
CA ASP A 187 -7.10 -9.21 5.23
C ASP A 187 -5.95 -10.19 4.89
N TYR A 188 -6.19 -11.10 3.95
CA TYR A 188 -5.23 -12.17 3.62
C TYR A 188 -3.95 -11.66 2.95
N GLU A 189 -3.96 -10.45 2.40
CA GLU A 189 -2.74 -9.80 1.88
C GLU A 189 -1.72 -9.52 3.00
N ILE A 190 -2.16 -9.41 4.26
CA ILE A 190 -1.25 -9.38 5.40
C ILE A 190 -0.45 -10.68 5.48
N LEU A 191 -1.06 -11.84 5.21
CA LEU A 191 -0.36 -13.12 5.22
C LEU A 191 0.65 -13.20 4.08
N THR A 192 0.29 -12.72 2.89
CA THR A 192 1.21 -12.56 1.76
C THR A 192 2.39 -11.69 2.13
N LEU A 193 2.16 -10.50 2.70
CA LEU A 193 3.24 -9.60 3.15
C LEU A 193 4.15 -10.26 4.19
N LEU A 194 3.59 -11.00 5.16
CA LEU A 194 4.39 -11.73 6.15
C LEU A 194 5.29 -12.78 5.50
N MET A 195 4.80 -13.53 4.52
CA MET A 195 5.63 -14.50 3.78
C MET A 195 6.73 -13.79 3.00
N LEU A 196 6.43 -12.68 2.32
CA LEU A 196 7.42 -11.92 1.55
C LEU A 196 8.53 -11.36 2.46
N LEU A 197 8.18 -10.76 3.60
CA LEU A 197 9.18 -10.29 4.58
C LEU A 197 10.08 -11.42 5.08
N VAL A 198 9.53 -12.61 5.30
CA VAL A 198 10.32 -13.78 5.73
C VAL A 198 11.21 -14.31 4.59
N LYS A 199 10.68 -14.35 3.36
CA LYS A 199 11.38 -14.80 2.15
C LYS A 199 12.53 -13.88 1.78
N ASP A 200 12.29 -12.57 1.77
CA ASP A 200 13.23 -11.56 1.29
C ASP A 200 14.42 -11.40 2.25
N ASN A 201 14.30 -11.91 3.49
CA ASN A 201 15.40 -12.04 4.44
C ASN A 201 15.95 -13.48 4.54
N ASN A 202 15.63 -14.35 3.59
CA ASN A 202 16.15 -15.72 3.49
C ASN A 202 16.00 -16.55 4.78
N TYR A 203 14.87 -16.41 5.50
CA TYR A 203 14.66 -17.17 6.73
C TYR A 203 14.64 -18.67 6.44
N PHE A 204 15.69 -19.37 6.88
CA PHE A 204 16.00 -20.73 6.44
C PHE A 204 14.86 -21.75 6.62
N PRO A 205 14.13 -21.79 7.75
CA PRO A 205 13.00 -22.71 7.91
C PRO A 205 11.88 -22.48 6.89
N PHE A 206 11.65 -21.23 6.48
CA PHE A 206 10.67 -20.91 5.44
C PHE A 206 11.18 -21.30 4.06
N MET A 207 12.44 -20.96 3.73
CA MET A 207 13.04 -21.27 2.43
C MET A 207 13.06 -22.77 2.10
N LYS A 208 13.11 -23.64 3.12
CA LYS A 208 13.04 -25.10 2.98
C LYS A 208 11.63 -25.70 3.04
N SER A 209 10.61 -24.88 3.22
CA SER A 209 9.24 -25.35 3.37
C SER A 209 8.60 -25.69 2.03
N ASN A 210 7.65 -26.64 2.05
CA ASN A 210 6.81 -26.94 0.89
C ASN A 210 5.99 -25.72 0.43
N ILE A 211 5.60 -24.84 1.36
CA ILE A 211 4.88 -23.60 1.04
C ILE A 211 5.76 -22.66 0.22
N CYS A 212 7.01 -22.44 0.64
CA CYS A 212 7.94 -21.60 -0.14
C CYS A 212 8.26 -22.24 -1.50
N TYR A 213 8.43 -23.57 -1.54
CA TYR A 213 8.66 -24.28 -2.79
C TYR A 213 7.49 -24.09 -3.77
N HIS A 214 6.26 -24.36 -3.33
CA HIS A 214 5.04 -24.19 -4.11
C HIS A 214 4.88 -22.74 -4.60
N LEU A 215 4.98 -21.76 -3.70
CA LEU A 215 4.70 -20.36 -4.05
C LEU A 215 5.77 -19.71 -4.93
N TYR A 216 7.05 -20.06 -4.74
CA TYR A 216 8.15 -19.24 -5.28
C TYR A 216 9.21 -20.00 -6.08
N ILE A 217 9.26 -21.33 -6.02
CA ILE A 217 10.34 -22.13 -6.63
C ILE A 217 9.83 -23.05 -7.74
N GLN A 218 8.68 -23.68 -7.54
CA GLN A 218 8.17 -24.76 -8.39
C GLN A 218 7.82 -24.30 -9.81
N ASN A 219 7.34 -23.06 -9.97
CA ASN A 219 6.88 -22.53 -11.26
C ASN A 219 7.64 -21.28 -11.69
N LYS A 220 7.91 -21.17 -12.99
CA LYS A 220 8.55 -19.99 -13.60
C LYS A 220 7.66 -18.74 -13.49
N ASP A 221 6.35 -18.91 -13.50
CA ASP A 221 5.36 -17.84 -13.35
C ASP A 221 4.81 -17.79 -11.92
N SER A 222 5.68 -17.49 -10.95
CA SER A 222 5.31 -17.41 -9.52
C SER A 222 4.18 -16.40 -9.21
N ASN A 223 3.88 -15.50 -10.16
CA ASN A 223 2.89 -14.43 -10.05
C ASN A 223 1.44 -14.94 -9.94
N GLU A 224 1.18 -16.18 -10.35
CA GLU A 224 -0.14 -16.79 -10.28
C GLU A 224 -0.30 -17.79 -9.13
N MET A 225 0.77 -18.04 -8.36
CA MET A 225 0.74 -19.04 -7.30
C MET A 225 0.02 -18.53 -6.05
N TYR A 226 -0.71 -19.44 -5.40
CA TYR A 226 -1.48 -19.13 -4.21
C TYR A 226 -1.61 -20.35 -3.28
N LEU A 227 -2.06 -20.09 -2.05
CA LEU A 227 -2.55 -21.10 -1.12
C LEU A 227 -4.05 -20.90 -0.87
N ASP A 228 -4.75 -22.01 -0.64
CA ASP A 228 -6.10 -21.97 -0.09
C ASP A 228 -6.08 -21.45 1.36
N ILE A 229 -7.18 -20.79 1.75
CA ILE A 229 -7.39 -20.32 3.12
C ILE A 229 -7.77 -21.51 4.02
N LEU A 230 -6.77 -22.28 4.41
CA LEU A 230 -6.89 -23.35 5.41
C LEU A 230 -6.33 -22.86 6.75
N GLU A 231 -6.93 -23.28 7.86
CA GLU A 231 -6.44 -22.94 9.20
C GLU A 231 -4.98 -23.35 9.40
N SER A 232 -4.57 -24.49 8.82
CA SER A 232 -3.19 -24.96 8.80
C SER A 232 -2.25 -24.00 8.06
N ASN A 233 -2.65 -23.50 6.88
CA ASN A 233 -1.85 -22.55 6.10
C ASN A 233 -1.72 -21.20 6.84
N VAL A 234 -2.83 -20.68 7.35
CA VAL A 234 -2.84 -19.43 8.14
C VAL A 234 -1.98 -19.57 9.39
N GLY A 235 -2.16 -20.66 10.14
CA GLY A 235 -1.38 -20.96 11.35
C GLY A 235 0.11 -21.09 11.06
N TYR A 236 0.48 -21.76 9.97
CA TYR A 236 1.87 -21.88 9.52
C TYR A 236 2.48 -20.51 9.22
N ILE A 237 1.80 -19.66 8.45
CA ILE A 237 2.33 -18.33 8.07
C ILE A 237 2.53 -17.46 9.31
N LEU A 238 1.53 -17.38 10.19
CA LEU A 238 1.59 -16.57 11.40
C LEU A 238 2.68 -17.05 12.36
N SER A 239 2.85 -18.37 12.54
CA SER A 239 3.88 -18.94 13.40
C SER A 239 5.28 -18.75 12.81
N THR A 240 5.44 -18.95 11.50
CA THR A 240 6.70 -18.74 10.78
C THR A 240 7.17 -17.30 10.91
N ALA A 241 6.31 -16.32 10.63
CA ALA A 241 6.65 -14.91 10.76
C ALA A 241 6.97 -14.51 12.21
N LYS A 242 6.21 -15.02 13.18
CA LYS A 242 6.49 -14.81 14.61
C LYS A 242 7.84 -15.37 15.01
N ASN A 243 8.18 -16.58 14.57
CA ASN A 243 9.44 -17.24 14.86
C ASN A 243 10.61 -16.49 14.23
N TYR A 244 10.48 -16.08 12.96
CA TYR A 244 11.45 -15.22 12.30
C TYR A 244 11.70 -13.94 13.08
N TYR A 245 10.64 -13.18 13.41
CA TYR A 245 10.75 -11.95 14.19
C TYR A 245 11.44 -12.17 15.55
N SER A 246 11.15 -13.29 16.23
CA SER A 246 11.75 -13.59 17.53
C SER A 246 13.27 -13.80 17.51
N GLN A 247 13.82 -14.13 16.35
CA GLN A 247 15.26 -14.36 16.12
C GLN A 247 15.99 -13.10 15.63
N LEU A 248 15.27 -12.03 15.29
CA LEU A 248 15.89 -10.78 14.87
C LEU A 248 16.66 -10.14 16.03
N PRO A 249 17.77 -9.45 15.75
CA PRO A 249 18.46 -8.64 16.75
C PRO A 249 17.46 -7.66 17.37
N LYS A 250 17.23 -7.78 18.67
CA LYS A 250 16.40 -6.80 19.37
C LYS A 250 17.20 -5.50 19.44
N PRO A 251 16.58 -4.33 19.18
CA PRO A 251 17.26 -3.06 19.42
C PRO A 251 17.72 -3.07 20.87
N ASN A 252 19.02 -2.89 21.09
CA ASN A 252 19.58 -2.82 22.43
C ASN A 252 18.75 -1.81 23.22
N LYS A 253 18.10 -2.28 24.28
CA LYS A 253 17.55 -1.40 25.31
C LYS A 253 18.75 -0.80 26.03
N THR A 254 19.38 0.20 25.45
CA THR A 254 20.27 1.09 26.22
C THR A 254 19.38 1.82 27.22
N LEU A 255 19.75 1.63 28.48
CA LEU A 255 19.16 2.12 29.73
C LEU A 255 18.90 3.62 29.72
#